data_AF-A0A257J1D6-F1
#
_entry.id   AF-A0A257J1D6-F1
#
_cell.length_a   1.000
_cell.length_b   1.000
_cell.length_c   1.000
_cell.angle_alpha   90.00
_cell.angle_beta   90.00
_cell.angle_gamma   90.00
#
_symmetry.space_group_name_H-M   'P 1'
#
loop_
_entity.id
_entity.type
_entity.pdbx_description
1 polymer ?
#
loop_
_entity_poly.entity_id
_entity_poly.type
_entity_poly.pdbx_seq_one_letter_code
_entity_poly.pdbx_strand_id
1 'polypeptide(L)'
;MKKIFHTITLILFTTILNAQTTITPDGYNGAIRFKNGGSSVDKVYLAENGFLGIGTSSPRSFLDIVGNHENVSSSYDARFFLKLKNTSNLFNSGVIMQLEAGSGSSITALSHHAPSYYFPNLTENFADFGQLVSYGPGLILRAGSLSNTQGIIKFITADNEGLPRERMRLAANGNFGVGVKNPSAKIHVENGDIYIGTPYNGLIMKSPSGYCFKITVNDYGNLSTNYVSCP
;
A
#
# COMPACT_ATOMS: atom_id res chain seq x y z
N MET A 1 -23.61 53.98 -5.30
CA MET A 1 -24.75 53.26 -4.68
C MET A 1 -24.31 51.83 -4.37
N LYS A 2 -24.11 51.51 -3.08
CA LYS A 2 -23.76 50.16 -2.58
C LYS A 2 -24.99 49.26 -2.73
N LYS A 3 -24.89 48.18 -3.52
CA LYS A 3 -25.89 47.11 -3.51
C LYS A 3 -25.71 46.29 -2.22
N ILE A 4 -26.72 46.33 -1.36
CA ILE A 4 -26.82 45.54 -0.14
C ILE A 4 -27.30 44.14 -0.53
N PHE A 5 -26.46 43.12 -0.34
CA PHE A 5 -26.90 41.72 -0.39
C PHE A 5 -27.62 41.40 0.93
N HIS A 6 -28.89 41.01 0.83
CA HIS A 6 -29.64 40.49 1.97
C HIS A 6 -29.31 39.00 2.13
N THR A 7 -28.71 38.63 3.26
CA THR A 7 -28.63 37.24 3.70
C THR A 7 -29.90 36.95 4.50
N ILE A 8 -30.78 36.10 4.00
CA ILE A 8 -31.96 35.61 4.73
C ILE A 8 -31.48 34.45 5.61
N THR A 9 -31.44 34.65 6.92
CA THR A 9 -31.22 33.58 7.90
C THR A 9 -32.57 32.96 8.27
N LEU A 10 -32.82 31.74 7.82
CA LEU A 10 -33.97 30.94 8.25
C LEU A 10 -33.65 30.28 9.60
N ILE A 11 -34.24 30.79 10.69
CA ILE A 11 -34.18 30.13 12.02
C ILE A 11 -35.44 29.27 12.16
N LEU A 12 -35.33 27.95 11.98
CA LEU A 12 -36.38 27.00 12.34
C LEU A 12 -36.30 26.69 13.84
N PHE A 13 -37.26 27.17 14.62
CA PHE A 13 -37.58 26.56 15.91
C PHE A 13 -38.54 25.39 15.65
N THR A 14 -38.13 24.16 15.95
CA THR A 14 -39.06 23.04 16.07
C THR A 14 -39.00 22.48 17.48
N THR A 15 -40.04 22.74 18.26
CA THR A 15 -40.36 21.92 19.42
C THR A 15 -40.92 20.58 18.91
N ILE A 16 -40.12 19.52 18.89
CA ILE A 16 -40.44 18.07 19.07
C ILE A 16 -39.19 17.24 18.71
N LEU A 17 -39.02 16.15 19.47
CA LEU A 17 -37.95 15.15 19.57
C LEU A 17 -37.36 14.66 18.22
N ASN A 18 -36.07 15.01 17.99
CA ASN A 18 -35.06 14.51 17.04
C ASN A 18 -34.43 15.71 16.33
N ALA A 19 -33.37 16.27 16.93
CA ALA A 19 -32.60 17.36 16.33
C ALA A 19 -31.88 16.85 15.07
N GLN A 20 -32.55 16.89 13.91
CA GLN A 20 -31.87 16.78 12.62
C GLN A 20 -31.34 18.15 12.23
N THR A 21 -30.02 18.28 12.22
CA THR A 21 -29.39 19.40 11.50
C THR A 21 -29.62 19.18 10.01
N THR A 22 -30.60 19.88 9.42
CA THR A 22 -30.83 19.83 7.98
C THR A 22 -29.80 20.72 7.30
N ILE A 23 -28.82 20.12 6.63
CA ILE A 23 -27.87 20.86 5.79
C ILE A 23 -28.53 21.01 4.41
N THR A 24 -29.09 22.17 4.14
CA THR A 24 -29.69 22.48 2.83
C THR A 24 -28.57 22.73 1.82
N PRO A 25 -28.63 22.15 0.61
CA PRO A 25 -27.71 22.51 -0.47
C PRO A 25 -27.69 24.03 -0.69
N ASP A 26 -26.55 24.59 -1.08
CA ASP A 26 -26.57 25.96 -1.53
C ASP A 26 -27.46 26.08 -2.78
N GLY A 27 -28.09 27.23 -3.00
CA GLY A 27 -28.90 27.49 -4.20
C GLY A 27 -28.10 27.46 -5.51
N TYR A 28 -26.89 26.90 -5.49
CA TYR A 28 -25.88 26.86 -6.53
C TYR A 28 -25.55 25.39 -6.85
N ASN A 29 -26.33 24.79 -7.75
CA ASN A 29 -26.19 23.41 -8.24
C ASN A 29 -26.37 22.31 -7.17
N GLY A 30 -27.09 22.55 -6.08
CA GLY A 30 -27.47 21.47 -5.15
C GLY A 30 -26.31 20.84 -4.38
N ALA A 31 -25.17 21.51 -4.27
CA ALA A 31 -24.01 21.02 -3.52
C ALA A 31 -24.09 21.37 -2.03
N ILE A 32 -23.43 20.57 -1.18
CA ILE A 32 -23.19 20.90 0.24
C ILE A 32 -21.73 21.29 0.41
N ARG A 33 -21.48 22.43 1.08
CA ARG A 33 -20.13 23.01 1.16
C ARG A 33 -19.77 23.44 2.57
N PHE A 34 -18.53 23.18 2.95
CA PHE A 34 -17.92 23.70 4.17
C PHE A 34 -16.73 24.58 3.79
N LYS A 35 -16.81 25.86 4.16
CA LYS A 35 -15.81 26.89 3.86
C LYS A 35 -15.18 27.41 5.16
N ASN A 36 -13.90 27.75 5.12
CA ASN A 36 -13.27 28.63 6.11
C ASN A 36 -13.25 30.06 5.55
N GLY A 37 -13.49 31.08 6.37
CA GLY A 37 -13.56 32.48 5.95
C GLY A 37 -12.28 32.91 5.24
N GLY A 38 -12.38 33.27 3.95
CA GLY A 38 -11.26 33.73 3.12
C GLY A 38 -10.64 32.69 2.17
N SER A 39 -11.05 31.41 2.24
CA SER A 39 -10.61 30.39 1.26
C SER A 39 -11.42 30.47 -0.04
N SER A 40 -10.75 30.52 -1.20
CA SER A 40 -11.40 30.40 -2.51
C SER A 40 -11.82 28.97 -2.86
N VAL A 41 -11.29 27.97 -2.12
CA VAL A 41 -11.59 26.55 -2.29
C VAL A 41 -12.42 26.04 -1.11
N ASP A 42 -13.43 25.24 -1.43
CA ASP A 42 -14.22 24.50 -0.43
C ASP A 42 -13.33 23.51 0.34
N LYS A 43 -13.41 23.50 1.67
CA LYS A 43 -12.64 22.55 2.50
C LYS A 43 -13.25 21.17 2.47
N VAL A 44 -14.57 21.11 2.44
CA VAL A 44 -15.34 19.90 2.15
C VAL A 44 -16.45 20.27 1.17
N TYR A 45 -16.59 19.51 0.10
CA TYR A 45 -17.51 19.74 -1.00
C TYR A 45 -18.20 18.43 -1.36
N LEU A 46 -19.50 18.30 -1.07
CA LEU A 46 -20.32 17.21 -1.57
C LEU A 46 -21.03 17.70 -2.83
N ALA A 47 -20.60 17.16 -3.97
CA ALA A 47 -21.14 17.46 -5.29
C ALA A 47 -22.53 16.84 -5.50
N GLU A 48 -23.30 17.40 -6.44
CA GLU A 48 -24.63 16.90 -6.82
C GLU A 48 -24.61 15.43 -7.29
N ASN A 49 -23.52 15.01 -7.94
CA ASN A 49 -23.33 13.63 -8.38
C ASN A 49 -22.90 12.66 -7.26
N GLY A 50 -22.88 13.13 -6.00
CA GLY A 50 -22.56 12.33 -4.82
C GLY A 50 -21.07 12.20 -4.50
N PHE A 51 -20.19 12.89 -5.23
CA PHE A 51 -18.75 12.85 -4.97
C PHE A 51 -18.36 13.80 -3.82
N LEU A 52 -17.56 13.30 -2.88
CA LEU A 52 -17.04 14.06 -1.76
C LEU A 52 -15.60 14.52 -2.05
N GLY A 53 -15.42 15.82 -2.25
CA GLY A 53 -14.12 16.47 -2.27
C GLY A 53 -13.71 16.99 -0.89
N ILE A 54 -12.47 16.75 -0.47
CA ILE A 54 -11.84 17.41 0.67
C ILE A 54 -10.66 18.22 0.11
N GLY A 55 -10.74 19.55 0.22
CA GLY A 55 -9.75 20.47 -0.36
C GLY A 55 -9.82 20.63 -1.88
N THR A 56 -10.86 20.11 -2.53
CA THR A 56 -11.17 20.31 -3.95
C THR A 56 -12.67 20.53 -4.15
N SER A 57 -13.06 21.44 -5.04
CA SER A 57 -14.45 21.65 -5.48
C SER A 57 -14.75 20.96 -6.83
N SER A 58 -13.84 20.12 -7.32
CA SER A 58 -13.99 19.36 -8.57
C SER A 58 -13.50 17.92 -8.39
N PRO A 59 -14.12 17.15 -7.47
CA PRO A 59 -13.72 15.78 -7.20
C PRO A 59 -13.88 14.90 -8.45
N ARG A 60 -12.90 14.02 -8.71
CA ARG A 60 -12.93 13.08 -9.85
C ARG A 60 -13.26 11.63 -9.47
N SER A 61 -13.52 11.38 -8.19
CA SER A 61 -13.89 10.09 -7.59
C SER A 61 -14.87 10.29 -6.44
N PHE A 62 -15.51 9.21 -5.98
CA PHE A 62 -16.47 9.26 -4.85
C PHE A 62 -15.89 9.92 -3.59
N LEU A 63 -14.60 9.75 -3.33
CA LEU A 63 -13.83 10.51 -2.36
C LEU A 63 -12.57 11.01 -3.05
N ASP A 64 -12.33 12.32 -3.03
CA ASP A 64 -11.15 12.97 -3.60
C ASP A 64 -10.56 13.93 -2.55
N ILE A 65 -9.38 13.60 -2.01
CA ILE A 65 -8.71 14.38 -0.96
C ILE A 65 -7.50 15.07 -1.58
N VAL A 66 -7.59 16.38 -1.74
CA VAL A 66 -6.54 17.22 -2.33
C VAL A 66 -6.03 18.21 -1.28
N GLY A 67 -4.72 18.34 -1.21
CA GLY A 67 -4.07 19.22 -0.25
C GLY A 67 -2.56 19.17 -0.43
N ASN A 68 -1.87 20.11 0.19
CA ASN A 68 -0.43 20.12 0.33
C ASN A 68 -0.12 20.52 1.77
N HIS A 69 0.98 20.03 2.32
CA HIS A 69 1.43 20.42 3.65
C HIS A 69 2.54 21.47 3.52
N GLU A 70 2.21 22.74 3.73
CA GLU A 70 3.13 23.87 3.49
C GLU A 70 3.89 24.38 4.74
N ASN A 71 3.73 23.78 5.92
CA ASN A 71 4.38 24.29 7.15
C ASN A 71 4.93 23.16 8.03
N VAL A 72 6.13 22.65 7.71
CA VAL A 72 6.83 21.66 8.56
C VAL A 72 7.77 22.39 9.52
N SER A 73 7.29 22.75 10.71
CA SER A 73 8.14 23.28 11.79
C SER A 73 8.29 22.32 12.98
N SER A 74 7.89 21.05 12.86
CA SER A 74 8.14 20.05 13.91
C SER A 74 8.19 18.62 13.37
N SER A 75 8.82 17.74 14.16
CA SER A 75 9.24 16.36 13.89
C SER A 75 8.14 15.34 13.53
N TYR A 76 6.97 15.77 13.08
CA TYR A 76 5.87 14.90 12.67
C TYR A 76 5.63 15.03 11.17
N ASP A 77 5.76 13.91 10.46
CA ASP A 77 5.48 13.82 9.04
C ASP A 77 3.97 14.02 8.78
N ALA A 78 3.57 15.22 8.36
CA ALA A 78 2.19 15.58 8.07
C ALA A 78 1.80 15.35 6.59
N ARG A 79 2.55 14.51 5.86
CA ARG A 79 2.25 14.15 4.45
C ARG A 79 1.10 13.14 4.29
N PHE A 80 0.45 12.74 5.38
CA PHE A 80 -0.65 11.77 5.34
C PHE A 80 -1.99 12.45 5.01
N PHE A 81 -2.60 12.06 3.89
CA PHE A 81 -3.92 12.54 3.46
C PHE A 81 -5.06 11.77 4.15
N LEU A 82 -4.81 10.51 4.51
CA LEU A 82 -5.72 9.67 5.26
C LEU A 82 -4.92 8.94 6.36
N LYS A 83 -5.29 9.21 7.61
CA LYS A 83 -4.74 8.51 8.78
C LYS A 83 -5.86 7.71 9.44
N LEU A 84 -5.68 6.39 9.50
CA LEU A 84 -6.54 5.48 10.23
C LEU A 84 -5.75 4.93 11.42
N LYS A 85 -6.26 5.10 12.64
CA LYS A 85 -5.62 4.59 13.86
C LYS A 85 -6.65 3.84 14.69
N ASN A 86 -6.41 2.55 14.90
CA ASN A 86 -7.07 1.80 15.96
C ASN A 86 -6.27 2.00 17.26
N THR A 87 -6.89 2.54 18.30
CA THR A 87 -6.26 2.78 19.61
C THR A 87 -6.46 1.64 20.60
N SER A 88 -7.17 0.58 20.21
CA SER A 88 -7.33 -0.62 21.02
C SER A 88 -5.99 -1.31 21.22
N ASN A 89 -5.76 -1.78 22.44
CA ASN A 89 -4.61 -2.60 22.81
C ASN A 89 -4.99 -4.08 23.01
N LEU A 90 -6.25 -4.45 22.74
CA LEU A 90 -6.72 -5.83 22.84
C LEU A 90 -6.04 -6.74 21.80
N PHE A 91 -6.09 -8.05 22.02
CA PHE A 91 -5.72 -9.03 20.98
C PHE A 91 -6.53 -8.79 19.71
N ASN A 92 -5.94 -9.08 18.55
CA ASN A 92 -6.52 -8.83 17.23
C ASN A 92 -6.79 -7.36 16.88
N SER A 93 -6.19 -6.42 17.63
CA SER A 93 -6.30 -4.99 17.30
C SER A 93 -5.44 -4.66 16.08
N GLY A 94 -6.08 -4.05 15.09
CA GLY A 94 -5.42 -3.54 13.89
C GLY A 94 -6.31 -2.55 13.16
N VAL A 95 -5.78 -1.97 12.12
CA VAL A 95 -6.53 -1.13 11.17
C VAL A 95 -6.45 -1.77 9.80
N ILE A 96 -7.58 -1.79 9.07
CA ILE A 96 -7.68 -2.43 7.77
C ILE A 96 -8.43 -1.49 6.82
N MET A 97 -7.85 -1.29 5.63
CA MET A 97 -8.56 -0.77 4.46
C MET A 97 -8.78 -1.92 3.49
N GLN A 98 -10.03 -2.22 3.20
CA GLN A 98 -10.45 -3.38 2.41
C GLN A 98 -11.00 -2.96 1.05
N LEU A 99 -10.63 -3.70 0.02
CA LEU A 99 -11.09 -3.55 -1.36
C LEU A 99 -11.80 -4.83 -1.79
N GLU A 100 -12.99 -4.66 -2.35
CA GLU A 100 -13.86 -5.73 -2.85
C GLU A 100 -14.38 -5.36 -4.24
N ALA A 101 -14.69 -6.37 -5.06
CA ALA A 101 -15.29 -6.15 -6.37
C ALA A 101 -16.22 -7.30 -6.75
N GLY A 102 -17.40 -6.95 -7.28
CA GLY A 102 -18.41 -7.92 -7.69
C GLY A 102 -19.08 -8.62 -6.52
N SER A 103 -19.68 -9.78 -6.78
CA SER A 103 -20.43 -10.58 -5.79
C SER A 103 -19.58 -11.67 -5.11
N GLY A 104 -18.27 -11.71 -5.35
CA GLY A 104 -17.36 -12.69 -4.76
C GLY A 104 -16.97 -12.32 -3.33
N SER A 105 -16.36 -13.27 -2.60
CA SER A 105 -15.81 -13.05 -1.26
C SER A 105 -14.32 -12.67 -1.24
N SER A 106 -13.70 -12.51 -2.41
CA SER A 106 -12.29 -12.15 -2.51
C SER A 106 -12.08 -10.70 -2.16
N ILE A 107 -11.12 -10.46 -1.27
CA ILE A 107 -10.75 -9.12 -0.82
C ILE A 107 -9.25 -8.88 -1.02
N THR A 108 -8.87 -7.63 -1.20
CA THR A 108 -7.48 -7.16 -1.03
C THR A 108 -7.46 -6.11 0.07
N ALA A 109 -6.53 -6.19 1.01
CA ALA A 109 -6.48 -5.32 2.16
C ALA A 109 -5.09 -4.72 2.38
N LEU A 110 -5.08 -3.45 2.82
CA LEU A 110 -3.92 -2.83 3.47
C LEU A 110 -4.20 -2.83 4.97
N SER A 111 -3.34 -3.45 5.76
CA SER A 111 -3.52 -3.57 7.21
C SER A 111 -2.28 -3.14 7.99
N HIS A 112 -2.47 -2.76 9.25
CA HIS A 112 -1.42 -2.68 10.26
C HIS A 112 -1.94 -3.23 11.57
N HIS A 113 -1.17 -4.13 12.17
CA HIS A 113 -1.51 -4.78 13.43
C HIS A 113 -0.83 -4.09 14.61
N ALA A 114 -1.48 -4.10 15.78
CA ALA A 114 -0.89 -3.58 16.99
C ALA A 114 0.26 -4.48 17.50
N PRO A 115 1.16 -3.99 18.36
CA PRO A 115 2.16 -4.82 19.04
C PRO A 115 1.56 -5.93 19.90
N SER A 116 0.31 -5.78 20.35
CA SER A 116 -0.44 -6.80 21.09
C SER A 116 -1.22 -7.77 20.19
N TYR A 117 -1.13 -7.65 18.87
CA TYR A 117 -1.84 -8.53 17.96
C TYR A 117 -1.36 -9.98 18.15
N TYR A 118 -2.30 -10.87 18.44
CA TYR A 118 -2.04 -12.27 18.66
C TYR A 118 -3.16 -13.10 18.05
N PHE A 119 -2.80 -13.99 17.13
CA PHE A 119 -3.74 -14.92 16.52
C PHE A 119 -3.29 -16.34 16.84
N PRO A 120 -4.14 -17.17 17.49
CA PRO A 120 -3.76 -18.53 17.84
C PRO A 120 -3.54 -19.36 16.57
N ASN A 121 -2.57 -20.27 16.63
CA ASN A 121 -2.23 -21.23 15.57
C ASN A 121 -1.59 -20.65 14.29
N LEU A 122 -1.05 -19.42 14.34
CA LEU A 122 -0.17 -18.94 13.27
C LEU A 122 1.26 -19.40 13.49
N THR A 123 1.92 -19.80 12.39
CA THR A 123 3.36 -20.12 12.35
C THR A 123 4.23 -18.87 12.38
N GLU A 124 3.69 -17.72 11.96
CA GLU A 124 4.38 -16.44 11.84
C GLU A 124 3.74 -15.36 12.72
N ASN A 125 4.57 -14.48 13.30
CA ASN A 125 4.09 -13.38 14.14
C ASN A 125 3.81 -12.13 13.28
N PHE A 126 2.56 -11.65 13.29
CA PHE A 126 2.15 -10.42 12.59
C PHE A 126 2.01 -9.20 13.51
N ALA A 127 2.34 -9.35 14.80
CA ALA A 127 2.35 -8.24 15.74
C ALA A 127 3.27 -7.12 15.27
N ASP A 128 2.76 -5.89 15.27
CA ASP A 128 3.47 -4.68 14.84
C ASP A 128 3.91 -4.66 13.36
N PHE A 129 3.33 -5.51 12.51
CA PHE A 129 3.57 -5.49 11.07
C PHE A 129 2.43 -4.83 10.29
N GLY A 130 2.81 -4.07 9.26
CA GLY A 130 1.92 -3.67 8.16
C GLY A 130 1.91 -4.72 7.05
N GLN A 131 0.77 -4.91 6.39
CA GLN A 131 0.62 -5.93 5.35
C GLN A 131 -0.17 -5.42 4.13
N LEU A 132 0.16 -5.99 2.97
CA LEU A 132 -0.70 -6.04 1.79
C LEU A 132 -1.17 -7.49 1.65
N VAL A 133 -2.47 -7.72 1.84
CA VAL A 133 -3.05 -9.06 1.96
C VAL A 133 -4.07 -9.29 0.86
N SER A 134 -4.14 -10.51 0.33
CA SER A 134 -5.16 -10.94 -0.63
C SER A 134 -5.79 -12.24 -0.15
N TYR A 135 -7.13 -12.28 -0.08
CA TYR A 135 -7.91 -13.49 0.23
C TYR A 135 -8.62 -13.99 -1.04
N GLY A 136 -7.82 -14.29 -2.05
CA GLY A 136 -8.26 -14.78 -3.36
C GLY A 136 -7.16 -15.61 -4.02
N PRO A 137 -7.14 -15.73 -5.35
CA PRO A 137 -6.17 -16.58 -6.05
C PRO A 137 -4.73 -16.07 -6.01
N GLY A 138 -4.46 -14.84 -5.54
CA GLY A 138 -3.09 -14.35 -5.37
C GLY A 138 -2.97 -12.83 -5.24
N LEU A 139 -1.72 -12.37 -5.30
CA LEU A 139 -1.33 -10.97 -5.27
C LEU A 139 -0.42 -10.66 -6.48
N ILE A 140 -0.68 -9.56 -7.18
CA ILE A 140 0.17 -9.08 -8.26
C ILE A 140 0.88 -7.81 -7.80
N LEU A 141 2.22 -7.83 -7.77
CA LEU A 141 3.05 -6.63 -7.65
C LEU A 141 3.54 -6.25 -9.05
N ARG A 142 3.12 -5.09 -9.55
CA ARG A 142 3.43 -4.64 -10.91
C ARG A 142 4.00 -3.23 -10.90
N ALA A 143 5.17 -3.06 -11.52
CA ALA A 143 5.73 -1.76 -11.85
C ALA A 143 5.49 -1.46 -13.34
N GLY A 144 4.54 -0.57 -13.64
CA GLY A 144 4.32 -0.02 -14.98
C GLY A 144 5.05 1.30 -15.19
N SER A 145 5.00 1.86 -16.40
CA SER A 145 5.45 3.23 -16.68
C SER A 145 4.57 3.89 -17.73
N LEU A 146 4.29 5.18 -17.53
CA LEU A 146 3.56 6.04 -18.46
C LEU A 146 4.49 6.98 -19.25
N SER A 147 5.81 6.91 -19.04
CA SER A 147 6.79 7.91 -19.52
C SER A 147 8.01 7.31 -20.23
N ASN A 148 7.90 6.11 -20.81
CA ASN A 148 9.01 5.36 -21.41
C ASN A 148 10.18 5.05 -20.44
N THR A 149 9.99 5.27 -19.15
CA THR A 149 10.93 4.86 -18.11
C THR A 149 10.73 3.38 -17.76
N GLN A 150 11.80 2.67 -17.45
CA GLN A 150 11.70 1.27 -17.06
C GLN A 150 11.11 1.12 -15.66
N GLY A 151 10.02 0.36 -15.52
CA GLY A 151 9.45 0.00 -14.22
C GLY A 151 10.26 -1.12 -13.54
N ILE A 152 10.56 -0.95 -12.26
CA ILE A 152 11.28 -1.95 -11.45
C ILE A 152 10.57 -2.17 -10.11
N ILE A 153 10.73 -3.35 -9.53
CA ILE A 153 10.27 -3.65 -8.17
C ILE A 153 11.51 -3.72 -7.27
N LYS A 154 11.49 -2.99 -6.16
CA LYS A 154 12.57 -2.99 -5.15
C LYS A 154 12.02 -3.45 -3.82
N PHE A 155 12.83 -4.16 -3.07
CA PHE A 155 12.57 -4.53 -1.69
C PHE A 155 13.65 -3.89 -0.83
N ILE A 156 13.20 -3.13 0.17
CA ILE A 156 14.03 -2.24 0.98
C ILE A 156 13.83 -2.61 2.44
N THR A 157 14.92 -2.72 3.18
CA THR A 157 14.89 -2.88 4.65
C THR A 157 15.84 -1.87 5.29
N ALA A 158 15.62 -1.56 6.57
CA ALA A 158 16.58 -0.75 7.32
C ALA A 158 17.90 -1.51 7.52
N ASP A 159 19.01 -0.79 7.61
CA ASP A 159 20.24 -1.29 8.21
C ASP A 159 20.23 -1.10 9.73
N ASN A 160 21.36 -1.38 10.38
CA ASN A 160 21.51 -1.22 11.83
C ASN A 160 21.46 0.25 12.29
N GLU A 161 21.49 1.21 11.37
CA GLU A 161 21.35 2.64 11.63
C GLU A 161 19.91 3.13 11.34
N GLY A 162 18.99 2.22 11.00
CA GLY A 162 17.62 2.57 10.63
C GLY A 162 17.48 3.11 9.21
N LEU A 163 18.54 3.12 8.41
CA LEU A 163 18.52 3.71 7.07
C LEU A 163 18.00 2.72 6.04
N PRO A 164 17.06 3.12 5.16
CA PRO A 164 16.52 2.24 4.13
C PRO A 164 17.59 1.86 3.11
N ARG A 165 17.88 0.57 2.98
CA ARG A 165 18.75 -0.02 1.97
C ARG A 165 17.99 -0.98 1.09
N GLU A 166 18.23 -0.87 -0.21
CA GLU A 166 17.72 -1.84 -1.17
C GLU A 166 18.44 -3.19 -0.99
N ARG A 167 17.68 -4.25 -0.74
CA ARG A 167 18.21 -5.60 -0.50
C ARG A 167 18.08 -6.49 -1.73
N MET A 168 16.97 -6.37 -2.45
CA MET A 168 16.73 -7.10 -3.68
C MET A 168 15.85 -6.31 -4.65
N ARG A 169 15.94 -6.65 -5.94
CA ARG A 169 15.14 -6.03 -7.01
C ARG A 169 14.76 -7.00 -8.12
N LEU A 170 13.63 -6.73 -8.76
CA LEU A 170 13.33 -7.21 -10.11
C LEU A 170 13.54 -6.05 -11.09
N ALA A 171 14.57 -6.15 -11.91
CA ALA A 171 14.90 -5.18 -12.95
C ALA A 171 13.93 -5.30 -14.14
N ALA A 172 13.84 -4.25 -14.97
CA ALA A 172 12.89 -4.19 -16.07
C ALA A 172 13.16 -5.21 -17.19
N ASN A 173 14.39 -5.72 -17.30
CA ASN A 173 14.75 -6.85 -18.17
C ASN A 173 14.38 -8.23 -17.59
N GLY A 174 13.70 -8.25 -16.43
CA GLY A 174 13.27 -9.45 -15.73
C GLY A 174 14.39 -10.15 -14.94
N ASN A 175 15.53 -9.49 -14.73
CA ASN A 175 16.60 -10.04 -13.90
C ASN A 175 16.36 -9.73 -12.42
N PHE A 176 16.56 -10.73 -11.57
CA PHE A 176 16.45 -10.61 -10.13
C PHE A 176 17.83 -10.39 -9.50
N GLY A 177 18.00 -9.30 -8.77
CA GLY A 177 19.23 -8.95 -8.08
C GLY A 177 19.08 -9.07 -6.58
N VAL A 178 20.07 -9.66 -5.89
CA VAL A 178 20.22 -9.65 -4.44
C VAL A 178 21.53 -8.94 -4.11
N GLY A 179 21.45 -7.82 -3.38
CA GLY A 179 22.62 -6.99 -3.07
C GLY A 179 23.20 -6.18 -4.25
N VAL A 180 22.60 -6.27 -5.45
CA VAL A 180 23.09 -5.65 -6.70
C VAL A 180 22.04 -4.75 -7.36
N LYS A 181 22.45 -3.57 -7.82
CA LYS A 181 21.55 -2.60 -8.48
C LYS A 181 21.31 -2.91 -9.98
N ASN A 182 22.29 -3.49 -10.66
CA ASN A 182 22.23 -3.78 -12.09
C ASN A 182 22.51 -5.28 -12.33
N PRO A 183 21.52 -6.16 -12.11
CA PRO A 183 21.72 -7.60 -12.26
C PRO A 183 22.01 -7.96 -13.73
N SER A 184 23.16 -8.59 -13.98
CA SER A 184 23.63 -9.00 -15.32
C SER A 184 23.12 -10.38 -15.76
N ALA A 185 22.55 -11.16 -14.84
CA ALA A 185 21.96 -12.48 -15.08
C ALA A 185 20.56 -12.58 -14.47
N LYS A 186 19.80 -13.63 -14.82
CA LYS A 186 18.43 -13.84 -14.33
C LYS A 186 18.34 -13.86 -12.81
N ILE A 187 19.35 -14.39 -12.15
CA ILE A 187 19.60 -14.23 -10.72
C ILE A 187 21.05 -13.75 -10.59
N HIS A 188 21.28 -12.61 -9.94
CA HIS A 188 22.61 -12.09 -9.63
C HIS A 188 22.69 -11.75 -8.15
N VAL A 189 23.64 -12.36 -7.44
CA VAL A 189 23.94 -12.10 -6.03
C VAL A 189 25.32 -11.42 -5.95
N GLU A 190 25.40 -10.25 -5.30
CA GLU A 190 26.67 -9.58 -4.99
C GLU A 190 26.84 -9.42 -3.47
N ASN A 191 28.09 -9.38 -3.02
CA ASN A 191 28.47 -9.13 -1.62
C ASN A 191 27.91 -10.17 -0.62
N GLY A 192 27.79 -11.43 -1.03
CA GLY A 192 27.39 -12.54 -0.16
C GLY A 192 27.35 -13.89 -0.89
N ASP A 193 27.15 -14.96 -0.12
CA ASP A 193 27.08 -16.33 -0.62
C ASP A 193 25.63 -16.82 -0.76
N ILE A 194 25.42 -17.85 -1.60
CA ILE A 194 24.18 -18.60 -1.65
C ILE A 194 24.32 -19.83 -0.75
N TYR A 195 23.57 -19.87 0.35
CA TYR A 195 23.56 -21.01 1.28
C TYR A 195 22.37 -21.93 1.02
N ILE A 196 22.64 -23.22 0.74
CA ILE A 196 21.63 -24.27 0.58
C ILE A 196 21.68 -25.16 1.82
N GLY A 197 20.79 -24.91 2.78
CA GLY A 197 20.84 -25.55 4.11
C GLY A 197 20.28 -26.97 4.20
N THR A 198 19.52 -27.43 3.19
CA THR A 198 19.00 -28.79 3.15
C THR A 198 20.04 -29.73 2.53
N PRO A 199 20.53 -30.76 3.25
CA PRO A 199 21.50 -31.72 2.69
C PRO A 199 21.00 -32.33 1.38
N TYR A 200 21.93 -32.60 0.46
CA TYR A 200 21.66 -33.15 -0.88
C TYR A 200 20.82 -32.26 -1.82
N ASN A 201 20.39 -31.07 -1.43
CA ASN A 201 19.88 -30.07 -2.38
C ASN A 201 21.04 -29.34 -3.05
N GLY A 202 20.77 -28.70 -4.18
CA GLY A 202 21.82 -28.09 -4.99
C GLY A 202 21.30 -27.45 -6.27
N LEU A 203 22.18 -27.28 -7.26
CA LEU A 203 21.86 -26.65 -8.53
C LEU A 203 21.43 -27.70 -9.57
N ILE A 204 20.21 -27.60 -10.08
CA ILE A 204 19.76 -28.42 -11.22
C ILE A 204 20.05 -27.66 -12.51
N MET A 205 20.81 -28.29 -13.41
CA MET A 205 21.12 -27.74 -14.74
C MET A 205 20.64 -28.69 -15.83
N LYS A 206 20.01 -28.14 -16.86
CA LYS A 206 19.60 -28.88 -18.05
C LYS A 206 20.73 -28.85 -19.08
N SER A 207 21.19 -30.02 -19.49
CA SER A 207 22.16 -30.20 -20.57
C SER A 207 21.55 -29.87 -21.94
N PRO A 208 22.36 -29.62 -22.98
CA PRO A 208 21.88 -29.38 -24.34
C PRO A 208 20.99 -30.50 -24.91
N SER A 209 21.22 -31.75 -24.50
CA SER A 209 20.41 -32.91 -24.91
C SER A 209 19.09 -33.04 -24.14
N GLY A 210 18.81 -32.13 -23.19
CA GLY A 210 17.55 -32.07 -22.45
C GLY A 210 17.54 -32.81 -21.10
N TYR A 211 18.62 -33.51 -20.74
CA TYR A 211 18.75 -34.17 -19.45
C TYR A 211 19.08 -33.18 -18.32
N CYS A 212 18.49 -33.37 -17.15
CA CYS A 212 18.79 -32.56 -15.97
C CYS A 212 19.81 -33.24 -15.05
N PHE A 213 20.73 -32.45 -14.53
CA PHE A 213 21.76 -32.89 -13.59
C PHE A 213 21.73 -32.01 -12.35
N LYS A 214 21.69 -32.62 -11.17
CA LYS A 214 21.80 -31.92 -9.89
C LYS A 214 23.26 -31.94 -9.43
N ILE A 215 23.84 -30.77 -9.24
CA ILE A 215 25.14 -30.58 -8.58
C ILE A 215 24.90 -30.50 -7.08
N THR A 216 25.54 -31.37 -6.30
CA THR A 216 25.54 -31.35 -4.82
C THR A 216 26.97 -31.44 -4.30
N VAL A 217 27.14 -31.29 -2.99
CA VAL A 217 28.40 -31.51 -2.27
C VAL A 217 28.23 -32.63 -1.25
N ASN A 218 29.23 -33.49 -1.05
CA ASN A 218 29.23 -34.52 -0.01
C ASN A 218 29.98 -34.07 1.26
N ASP A 219 30.00 -34.91 2.29
CA ASP A 219 30.64 -34.61 3.60
C ASP A 219 32.15 -34.34 3.52
N TYR A 220 32.79 -34.73 2.42
CA TYR A 220 34.21 -34.45 2.15
C TYR A 220 34.42 -33.19 1.30
N GLY A 221 33.37 -32.43 0.99
CA GLY A 221 33.44 -31.24 0.15
C GLY A 221 33.53 -31.54 -1.36
N ASN A 222 33.37 -32.79 -1.79
CA ASN A 222 33.44 -33.14 -3.20
C ASN A 222 32.11 -32.85 -3.90
N LEU A 223 32.20 -32.22 -5.08
CA LEU A 223 31.05 -32.04 -5.95
C LEU A 223 30.62 -33.39 -6.54
N SER A 224 29.31 -33.61 -6.59
CA SER A 224 28.68 -34.74 -7.25
C SER A 224 27.66 -34.22 -8.24
N THR A 225 27.65 -34.77 -9.45
CA THR A 225 26.69 -34.42 -10.51
C THR A 225 25.87 -35.64 -10.85
N ASN A 226 24.60 -35.64 -10.46
CA ASN A 226 23.73 -36.80 -10.60
C ASN A 226 22.59 -36.49 -11.57
N TYR A 227 22.28 -37.45 -12.43
CA TYR A 227 21.09 -37.37 -13.28
C TYR A 227 19.82 -37.29 -12.43
N VAL A 228 18.91 -36.39 -12.80
CA VAL A 228 17.60 -36.23 -12.15
C VAL A 228 16.51 -35.96 -13.20
N SER A 229 15.26 -36.24 -12.85
CA SER A 229 14.12 -35.73 -13.62
C SER A 229 14.13 -34.20 -13.59
N CYS A 230 13.89 -33.57 -14.74
CA CYS A 230 13.74 -32.12 -14.79
C CYS A 230 12.50 -31.70 -13.98
N PRO A 231 12.59 -30.60 -13.20
CA PRO A 231 11.44 -30.02 -12.52
C PRO A 231 10.44 -29.40 -13.50
#